data_AF-A0A0F9QF49-F1
#
_entry.id   AF-A0A0F9QF49-F1
#
_cell.length_a   1.000
_cell.length_b   1.000
_cell.length_c   1.000
_cell.angle_alpha   90.00
_cell.angle_beta   90.00
_cell.angle_gamma   90.00
#
_symmetry.space_group_name_H-M   'P 1'
#
loop_
_entity.id
_entity.type
_entity.pdbx_description
1 polymer ?
#
loop_
_entity_poly.entity_id
_entity_poly.type
_entity_poly.pdbx_seq_one_letter_code
_entity_poly.pdbx_strand_id
1 'polypeptide(L)' 'MGLFNKILGNASKVSSEKLNEKYGRLLVEDENIELGFTLFRDIFMFTNKKLILVDIQGLTGSKIEYKFLP' A
#
# COMPACT_ATOMS: atom_id res chain seq x y z
N MET A 1 -10.84 -21.86 -3.14
CA MET A 1 -9.86 -21.90 -4.26
C MET A 1 -10.31 -20.95 -5.38
N GLY A 2 -10.09 -19.63 -5.30
CA GLY A 2 -10.52 -18.76 -6.40
C GLY A 2 -10.15 -17.28 -6.27
N LEU A 3 -10.63 -16.59 -5.25
CA LEU A 3 -10.36 -15.16 -5.07
C LEU A 3 -9.02 -14.90 -4.36
N PHE A 4 -8.77 -15.57 -3.23
CA PHE A 4 -7.54 -15.41 -2.46
C PHE A 4 -6.28 -15.79 -3.25
N ASN A 5 -6.32 -16.86 -4.06
CA ASN A 5 -5.18 -17.23 -4.91
C ASN A 5 -4.91 -16.24 -6.05
N LYS A 6 -5.94 -15.57 -6.58
CA LYS A 6 -5.77 -14.49 -7.57
C LYS A 6 -5.22 -13.20 -6.96
N ILE A 7 -5.54 -12.95 -5.69
CA ILE A 7 -5.02 -11.83 -4.90
C ILE A 7 -3.55 -12.08 -4.55
N LEU A 8 -3.22 -13.25 -4.00
CA LEU A 8 -1.84 -13.64 -3.69
C LEU A 8 -0.95 -13.79 -4.94
N GLY A 9 -1.50 -14.23 -6.07
CA GLY A 9 -0.74 -14.36 -7.32
C GLY A 9 -0.32 -13.05 -7.97
N ASN A 10 -0.98 -11.93 -7.64
CA ASN A 10 -0.64 -10.58 -8.14
C ASN A 10 -0.12 -9.64 -7.05
N ALA A 11 0.04 -10.15 -5.81
CA ALA A 11 0.62 -9.39 -4.72
C ALA A 11 2.15 -9.44 -4.84
N SER A 12 2.76 -8.35 -5.29
CA SER A 12 4.21 -8.21 -5.32
C SER A 12 4.69 -7.44 -4.10
N LYS A 13 5.73 -7.95 -3.44
CA LYS A 13 6.40 -7.22 -2.36
C LYS A 13 7.15 -6.03 -2.97
N VAL A 14 6.92 -4.85 -2.41
CA VAL A 14 7.63 -3.60 -2.78
C VAL A 14 8.65 -3.29 -1.71
N SER A 15 9.83 -2.81 -2.08
CA SER A 15 10.83 -2.41 -1.09
C SER A 15 10.35 -1.20 -0.29
N SER A 16 10.71 -1.16 0.98
CA SER A 16 10.39 -0.04 1.87
C SER A 16 11.02 1.26 1.40
N GLU A 17 12.20 1.24 0.74
CA GLU A 17 12.82 2.47 0.21
C GLU A 17 11.94 3.14 -0.85
N LYS A 18 11.44 2.36 -1.81
CA LYS A 18 10.59 2.88 -2.89
C LYS A 18 9.26 3.43 -2.37
N LEU A 19 8.73 2.81 -1.32
CA LEU A 19 7.52 3.29 -0.66
C LEU A 19 7.79 4.55 0.15
N ASN A 20 8.93 4.64 0.84
CA ASN A 20 9.33 5.85 1.56
C ASN A 20 9.55 7.04 0.61
N GLU A 21 10.16 6.81 -0.56
CA GLU A 21 10.37 7.86 -1.56
C GLU A 21 9.04 8.47 -2.03
N LYS A 22 8.04 7.62 -2.27
CA LYS A 22 6.74 8.04 -2.84
C LYS A 22 5.72 8.48 -1.79
N TYR A 23 5.71 7.82 -0.63
CA TYR A 23 4.67 7.94 0.40
C TYR A 23 5.21 8.39 1.77
N GLY A 24 6.51 8.68 1.91
CA GLY A 24 7.09 9.14 3.17
C GLY A 24 6.43 10.40 3.73
N ARG A 25 5.86 11.24 2.86
CA ARG A 25 5.07 12.43 3.25
C ARG A 25 3.75 12.11 3.98
N LEU A 26 3.28 10.85 3.93
CA LEU A 26 2.07 10.39 4.64
C LEU A 26 2.39 9.87 6.04
N LEU A 27 3.66 9.68 6.36
CA LEU A 27 4.11 9.15 7.65
C LEU A 27 4.20 10.28 8.66
N VAL A 28 3.89 9.97 9.93
CA VAL A 28 4.12 10.89 11.05
C VAL A 28 5.53 10.73 11.60
N GLU A 29 5.93 11.60 12.52
CA GLU A 29 7.22 11.47 13.23
C GLU A 29 7.33 10.08 13.89
N ASP A 30 8.52 9.48 13.80
CA ASP A 30 8.85 8.12 14.25
C ASP A 30 7.99 6.99 13.64
N GLU A 31 7.33 7.24 12.51
CA GLU A 31 6.63 6.21 11.76
C GLU A 31 7.49 5.69 10.61
N ASN A 32 7.65 4.37 10.53
CA ASN A 32 8.46 3.70 9.53
C ASN A 32 7.65 2.62 8.82
N ILE A 33 7.81 2.52 7.49
CA ILE A 33 7.21 1.45 6.69
C ILE A 33 8.04 0.18 6.89
N GLU A 34 7.42 -0.85 7.46
CA GLU A 34 8.04 -2.16 7.69
C GLU A 34 7.83 -3.09 6.50
N LEU A 35 6.61 -3.09 5.94
CA LEU A 35 6.23 -3.96 4.83
C LEU A 35 5.35 -3.25 3.83
N GLY A 36 5.49 -3.66 2.58
CA GLY A 36 4.84 -3.04 1.44
C GLY A 36 4.42 -4.07 0.41
N PHE A 37 3.15 -4.04 0.02
CA PHE A 37 2.62 -4.94 -0.99
C PHE A 37 1.80 -4.14 -1.99
N THR A 38 2.04 -4.39 -3.27
CA THR A 38 1.17 -3.93 -4.35
C THR A 38 0.26 -5.06 -4.77
N LEU A 39 -1.04 -4.81 -4.76
CA LEU A 39 -2.06 -5.72 -5.27
C LEU A 39 -2.72 -5.08 -6.48
N PHE A 40 -2.36 -5.56 -7.68
CA PHE A 40 -2.71 -4.90 -8.95
C PHE A 40 -2.23 -3.44 -9.00
N ARG A 41 -3.08 -2.48 -8.63
CA ARG A 41 -2.78 -1.04 -8.58
C ARG A 41 -2.79 -0.49 -7.15
N ASP A 42 -3.41 -1.21 -6.23
CA ASP A 42 -3.56 -0.76 -4.86
C ASP A 42 -2.31 -1.10 -4.05
N ILE A 43 -2.06 -0.33 -3.00
CA ILE A 43 -0.87 -0.47 -2.17
C ILE A 43 -1.29 -0.66 -0.72
N PHE A 44 -0.69 -1.66 -0.10
CA PHE A 44 -0.83 -1.98 1.31
C PHE A 44 0.52 -1.72 1.96
N MET A 45 0.60 -0.71 2.82
CA MET A 45 1.80 -0.36 3.57
C MET A 45 1.56 -0.61 5.04
N PHE A 46 2.29 -1.55 5.62
CA PHE A 46 2.32 -1.77 7.05
C PHE A 46 3.43 -0.91 7.63
N THR A 47 3.05 -0.04 8.55
CA THR A 47 3.99 0.73 9.37
C THR A 47 4.02 0.16 10.77
N ASN A 48 4.97 0.63 11.58
CA ASN A 48 5.03 0.34 13.02
C ASN A 48 3.85 0.91 13.82
N LYS A 49 2.99 1.76 13.22
CA LYS A 49 1.87 2.43 13.90
C LYS A 49 0.50 2.10 13.33
N LYS A 50 0.41 1.77 12.04
CA LYS A 50 -0.87 1.56 11.33
C LYS A 50 -0.68 0.84 10.01
N LEU A 51 -1.78 0.32 9.48
CA LEU A 51 -1.91 -0.08 8.08
C LEU A 51 -2.41 1.10 7.24
N ILE A 52 -1.68 1.42 6.19
CA ILE A 52 -2.03 2.44 5.20
C ILE A 52 -2.43 1.74 3.90
N LEU A 53 -3.64 2.00 3.43
CA LEU A 53 -4.16 1.50 2.16
C LEU A 53 -4.24 2.65 1.17
N VAL A 54 -3.66 2.45 0.00
CA VAL A 54 -3.74 3.37 -1.14
C VAL A 54 -4.54 2.68 -2.23
N ASP A 55 -5.79 3.10 -2.41
CA ASP A 55 -6.71 2.57 -3.41
C ASP A 55 -6.71 3.51 -4.63
N ILE A 56 -6.34 2.99 -5.80
CA ILE A 56 -6.28 3.75 -7.05
C ILE A 56 -7.53 3.45 -7.86
N GLN A 57 -8.47 4.38 -7.81
CA GLN A 57 -9.80 4.26 -8.40
C GLN A 57 -9.91 4.90 -9.78
N GLY A 58 -10.89 4.41 -10.54
CA GLY A 58 -11.22 4.90 -11.87
C GLY A 58 -10.46 4.19 -13.00
N LEU A 59 -10.89 4.46 -14.23
CA LEU A 59 -10.29 3.86 -15.43
C LEU A 59 -8.88 4.39 -15.68
N THR A 60 -8.66 5.69 -15.44
CA THR A 60 -7.37 6.38 -15.61
C THR A 60 -6.50 6.39 -14.33
N GLY A 61 -7.05 5.97 -13.18
CA GLY A 61 -6.36 6.02 -11.89
C GLY A 61 -6.20 7.44 -11.31
N SER A 62 -6.98 8.41 -11.79
CA SER A 62 -6.87 9.81 -11.36
C SER A 62 -7.39 10.07 -9.94
N LYS A 63 -8.18 9.14 -9.39
CA LYS A 63 -8.69 9.23 -8.01
C LYS A 63 -7.88 8.28 -7.13
N ILE A 64 -7.29 8.82 -6.08
CA ILE A 64 -6.56 8.04 -5.08
C ILE A 64 -7.23 8.25 -3.74
N GLU A 65 -7.56 7.15 -3.07
CA GLU A 65 -8.12 7.14 -1.73
C GLU A 65 -7.10 6.57 -0.75
N TYR A 66 -6.86 7.29 0.34
CA TYR A 66 -5.95 6.88 1.42
C TYR A 66 -6.77 6.50 2.64
N LYS A 67 -6.61 5.26 3.12
CA LYS A 67 -7.24 4.77 4.35
C LYS A 67 -6.17 4.44 5.38
N PHE A 68 -6.39 4.91 6.59
CA PHE A 68 -5.50 4.70 7.72
C PHE A 68 -6.23 3.84 8.74
N LEU A 69 -5.72 2.65 9.00
CA LEU A 69 -6.27 1.68 9.93
C LEU A 69 -5.25 1.48 11.06
N PRO A 70 -5.55 1.92 12.29
CA PRO A 70 -4.67 1.71 13.44
C PRO A 70 -4.33 0.24 13.67
#